data_AF-A0A373UTA4-F1
#
_entry.id   AF-A0A373UTA4-F1
#
_cell.length_a   1.000
_cell.length_b   1.000
_cell.length_c   1.000
_cell.angle_alpha   90.00
_cell.angle_beta   90.00
_cell.angle_gamma   90.00
#
_symmetry.space_group_name_H-M   'P 1'
#
loop_
_entity.id
_entity.type
_entity.pdbx_description
1 polymer ?
#
loop_
_entity_poly.entity_id
_entity_poly.type
_entity_poly.pdbx_seq_one_letter_code
_entity_poly.pdbx_strand_id
1 'polypeptide(L)'
;MNMAESTARKHTIDILFPWALFGLLAICGLLVLILAADIYQDTTTMADENYESRTVLSYLTEKIHQNDNGTVTIGSVDGTDSLIIRQDYDGEEYCTYIFEEDGMLKELFVRSGTAVSTADGKAVIPVEDFKMEALENGLLHFSCTSEDGRKMDTVVAVVGRRQE
;
A
#
# COMPACT_ATOMS: atom_id res chain seq x y z
N MET A 1 69.00 -11.78 -33.49
CA MET A 1 67.81 -12.44 -34.06
C MET A 1 67.03 -13.00 -32.89
N ASN A 2 65.90 -12.38 -32.60
CA ASN A 2 65.03 -12.68 -31.45
C ASN A 2 64.52 -14.12 -31.50
N MET A 3 64.28 -14.75 -30.36
CA MET A 3 63.05 -15.48 -30.01
C MET A 3 63.30 -16.42 -28.81
N ALA A 4 63.31 -15.91 -27.57
CA ALA A 4 63.31 -16.76 -26.38
C ALA A 4 62.55 -16.12 -25.20
N GLU A 5 61.43 -15.47 -25.49
CA GLU A 5 60.58 -14.91 -24.44
C GLU A 5 59.09 -15.01 -24.82
N SER A 6 58.56 -16.23 -24.99
CA SER A 6 57.11 -16.41 -25.18
C SER A 6 56.65 -17.86 -24.94
N THR A 7 56.73 -18.33 -23.70
CA THR A 7 56.08 -19.61 -23.33
C THR A 7 55.46 -19.59 -21.93
N ALA A 8 56.03 -18.83 -20.98
CA ALA A 8 55.44 -18.67 -19.63
C ALA A 8 54.18 -17.78 -19.58
N ARG A 9 53.99 -16.88 -20.56
CA ARG A 9 52.89 -15.89 -20.57
C ARG A 9 51.53 -16.48 -20.99
N LYS A 10 51.53 -17.57 -21.77
CA LYS A 10 50.31 -18.23 -22.27
C LYS A 10 49.60 -19.01 -21.16
N HIS A 11 50.35 -19.75 -20.34
CA HIS A 11 49.78 -20.61 -19.31
C HIS A 11 49.14 -19.82 -18.14
N THR A 12 49.68 -18.64 -17.82
CA THR A 12 49.12 -17.75 -16.79
C THR A 12 47.80 -17.14 -17.25
N ILE A 13 47.67 -16.80 -18.55
CA ILE A 13 46.42 -16.29 -19.14
C ILE A 13 45.36 -17.40 -19.20
N ASP A 14 45.74 -18.63 -19.56
CA ASP A 14 44.81 -19.76 -19.67
C ASP A 14 44.21 -20.19 -18.32
N ILE A 15 44.91 -19.94 -17.21
CA ILE A 15 44.38 -20.17 -15.85
C ILE A 15 43.65 -18.93 -15.33
N LEU A 16 44.21 -17.74 -15.47
CA LEU A 16 43.60 -16.50 -14.95
C LEU A 16 42.27 -16.18 -15.62
N PHE A 17 42.10 -16.52 -16.90
CA PHE A 17 40.89 -16.19 -17.64
C PHE A 17 39.63 -16.89 -17.09
N PRO A 18 39.61 -18.21 -16.86
CA PRO A 18 38.51 -18.87 -16.15
C PRO A 18 38.22 -18.30 -14.76
N TRP A 19 39.25 -17.94 -13.98
CA TRP A 19 39.07 -17.36 -12.65
C TRP A 19 38.47 -15.95 -12.70
N ALA A 20 38.91 -15.13 -13.65
CA ALA A 20 38.34 -13.81 -13.89
C ALA A 20 36.89 -13.91 -14.36
N LEU A 21 36.58 -14.85 -15.24
CA LEU A 21 35.22 -15.10 -15.72
C LEU A 21 34.31 -15.59 -14.59
N PHE A 22 34.81 -16.49 -13.73
CA PHE A 22 34.09 -16.96 -12.56
C PHE A 22 33.85 -15.83 -11.54
N GLY A 23 34.85 -15.01 -11.28
CA GLY A 23 34.72 -13.84 -10.41
C GLY A 23 33.71 -12.83 -10.96
N LEU A 24 33.75 -12.56 -12.26
CA LEU A 24 32.77 -11.69 -12.93
C LEU A 24 31.36 -12.27 -12.80
N LEU A 25 31.18 -13.57 -13.04
CA LEU A 25 29.90 -14.26 -12.89
C LEU A 25 29.37 -14.17 -11.45
N ALA A 26 30.24 -14.38 -10.45
CA ALA A 26 29.87 -14.29 -9.04
C ALA A 26 29.44 -12.88 -8.65
N ILE A 27 30.13 -11.84 -9.13
CA ILE A 27 29.76 -10.44 -8.91
C ILE A 27 28.43 -10.12 -9.59
N CYS A 28 28.24 -10.52 -10.86
CA CYS A 28 26.98 -10.33 -11.56
C CYS A 28 25.82 -11.05 -10.85
N GLY A 29 26.03 -12.29 -10.40
CA GLY A 29 25.03 -13.05 -9.64
C GLY A 29 24.70 -12.40 -8.31
N LEU A 30 25.70 -11.90 -7.58
CA LEU A 30 25.50 -11.17 -6.33
C LEU A 30 24.74 -9.85 -6.57
N LEU A 31 25.06 -9.11 -7.63
CA LEU A 31 24.33 -7.89 -8.00
C LEU A 31 22.87 -8.18 -8.37
N VAL A 32 22.61 -9.27 -9.10
CA VAL A 32 21.24 -9.71 -9.41
C VAL A 32 20.52 -10.15 -8.13
N LEU A 33 21.19 -10.83 -7.19
CA LEU A 33 20.61 -11.22 -5.92
C LEU A 33 20.35 -10.01 -5.01
N ILE A 34 21.23 -9.01 -4.98
CA ILE A 34 21.02 -7.76 -4.25
C ILE A 34 19.87 -6.99 -4.89
N LEU A 35 19.83 -6.85 -6.22
CA LEU A 35 18.73 -6.19 -6.93
C LEU A 35 17.41 -6.94 -6.74
N ALA A 36 17.43 -8.27 -6.76
CA ALA A 36 16.25 -9.07 -6.47
C ALA A 36 15.83 -8.89 -5.00
N ALA A 37 16.77 -8.94 -4.06
CA ALA A 37 16.50 -8.70 -2.64
C ALA A 37 15.99 -7.27 -2.38
N ASP A 38 16.49 -6.28 -3.11
CA ASP A 38 16.00 -4.90 -3.12
C ASP A 38 14.56 -4.89 -3.64
N ILE A 39 14.26 -5.51 -4.78
CA ILE A 39 12.89 -5.69 -5.28
C ILE A 39 11.99 -6.47 -4.29
N TYR A 40 12.54 -7.42 -3.51
CA TYR A 40 11.81 -8.19 -2.50
C TYR A 40 11.62 -7.43 -1.17
N GLN A 41 12.54 -6.54 -0.83
CA GLN A 41 12.50 -5.72 0.39
C GLN A 41 11.73 -4.41 0.15
N ASP A 42 11.64 -4.01 -1.12
CA ASP A 42 10.99 -2.80 -1.60
C ASP A 42 9.61 -3.09 -2.20
N THR A 43 8.86 -3.99 -1.57
CA THR A 43 7.40 -4.09 -1.76
C THR A 43 6.66 -3.63 -0.50
N THR A 44 7.23 -2.67 0.24
CA THR A 44 6.46 -1.87 1.23
C THR A 44 6.96 -0.43 1.46
N THR A 45 8.08 0.03 0.86
CA THR A 45 8.64 1.36 1.23
C THR A 45 9.23 2.22 0.09
N MET A 46 8.89 1.96 -1.18
CA MET A 46 9.10 2.92 -2.28
C MET A 46 7.94 2.88 -3.27
N ALA A 47 6.78 3.33 -2.83
CA ALA A 47 5.82 3.92 -3.75
C ALA A 47 6.08 5.43 -3.78
N ASP A 48 6.94 5.84 -4.71
CA ASP A 48 6.94 7.14 -5.39
C ASP A 48 6.26 8.31 -4.67
N GLU A 49 7.10 9.16 -4.08
CA GLU A 49 6.90 10.45 -3.39
C GLU A 49 6.13 11.54 -4.20
N ASN A 50 5.05 11.18 -4.90
CA ASN A 50 4.24 12.12 -5.69
C ASN A 50 2.79 11.66 -5.99
N TYR A 51 2.27 10.57 -5.39
CA TYR A 51 0.98 9.98 -5.78
C TYR A 51 -0.13 9.98 -4.70
N GLU A 52 0.17 10.37 -3.46
CA GLU A 52 -0.58 9.89 -2.30
C GLU A 52 -1.93 10.60 -2.02
N SER A 53 -2.02 11.94 -2.04
CA SER A 53 -3.27 12.59 -1.58
C SER A 53 -4.45 12.62 -2.56
N ARG A 54 -4.19 12.57 -3.87
CA ARG A 54 -5.28 12.33 -4.85
C ARG A 54 -5.82 10.90 -4.78
N THR A 55 -5.05 9.98 -4.19
CA THR A 55 -5.37 8.56 -4.13
C THR A 55 -6.31 8.24 -2.98
N VAL A 56 -6.12 8.84 -1.79
CA VAL A 56 -6.98 8.59 -0.62
C VAL A 56 -8.45 8.96 -0.86
N LEU A 57 -8.71 10.21 -1.27
CA LEU A 57 -10.10 10.68 -1.46
C LEU A 57 -10.80 9.94 -2.61
N SER A 58 -10.07 9.64 -3.68
CA SER A 58 -10.59 8.85 -4.81
C SER A 58 -10.86 7.42 -4.41
N TYR A 59 -9.96 6.80 -3.63
CA TYR A 59 -10.13 5.47 -3.08
C TYR A 59 -11.38 5.38 -2.19
N LEU A 60 -11.58 6.32 -1.27
CA LEU A 60 -12.76 6.35 -0.41
C LEU A 60 -14.05 6.53 -1.23
N THR A 61 -14.03 7.46 -2.18
CA THR A 61 -15.18 7.70 -3.08
C THR A 61 -15.54 6.44 -3.84
N GLU A 62 -14.55 5.78 -4.43
CA GLU A 62 -14.74 4.55 -5.20
C GLU A 62 -15.18 3.38 -4.32
N LYS A 63 -14.58 3.22 -3.14
CA LYS A 63 -14.97 2.19 -2.16
C LYS A 63 -16.41 2.40 -1.69
N ILE A 64 -16.85 3.63 -1.49
CA ILE A 64 -18.25 3.93 -1.14
C ILE A 64 -19.16 3.60 -2.32
N HIS A 65 -18.82 4.04 -3.54
CA HIS A 65 -19.63 3.77 -4.74
C HIS A 65 -19.74 2.27 -5.09
N GLN A 66 -18.66 1.50 -4.94
CA GLN A 66 -18.70 0.04 -5.13
C GLN A 66 -19.66 -0.65 -4.16
N ASN A 67 -19.89 -0.01 -3.01
CA ASN A 67 -20.71 -0.53 -1.93
C ASN A 67 -21.98 0.31 -1.72
N ASP A 68 -22.45 1.01 -2.77
CA ASP A 68 -23.64 1.88 -2.72
C ASP A 68 -24.94 1.12 -2.46
N ASN A 69 -24.93 -0.21 -2.64
CA ASN A 69 -26.03 -1.10 -2.24
C ASN A 69 -26.02 -1.48 -0.74
N GLY A 70 -24.94 -1.14 -0.02
CA GLY A 70 -24.73 -1.42 1.39
C GLY A 70 -25.15 -0.29 2.31
N THR A 71 -24.77 -0.39 3.59
CA THR A 71 -24.94 0.70 4.56
C THR A 71 -23.58 1.28 4.92
N VAL A 72 -23.36 2.55 4.60
CA VAL A 72 -22.13 3.28 4.94
C VAL A 72 -22.41 4.25 6.08
N THR A 73 -21.63 4.17 7.15
CA THR A 73 -21.77 4.99 8.36
C THR A 73 -20.40 5.36 8.92
N ILE A 74 -20.29 6.52 9.58
CA ILE A 74 -19.12 6.83 10.41
C ILE A 74 -19.42 6.37 11.84
N GLY A 75 -18.47 5.66 12.44
CA GLY A 75 -18.51 5.19 13.82
C GLY A 75 -17.10 5.18 14.41
N SER A 76 -16.86 4.33 15.41
CA SER A 76 -15.55 4.20 16.04
C SER A 76 -15.21 2.74 16.34
N VAL A 77 -13.94 2.38 16.19
CA VAL A 77 -13.35 1.09 16.58
C VAL A 77 -12.13 1.39 17.44
N ASP A 78 -12.03 0.80 18.63
CA ASP A 78 -10.97 1.07 19.62
C ASP A 78 -10.73 2.56 19.94
N GLY A 79 -11.76 3.40 19.79
CA GLY A 79 -11.66 4.84 20.00
C GLY A 79 -11.16 5.64 18.80
N THR A 80 -10.88 4.97 17.68
CA THR A 80 -10.48 5.57 16.40
C THR A 80 -11.70 5.76 15.50
N ASP A 81 -11.89 6.95 14.95
CA ASP A 81 -12.97 7.23 14.00
C ASP A 81 -12.81 6.37 12.75
N SER A 82 -13.89 5.71 12.36
CA SER A 82 -13.89 4.68 11.33
C SER A 82 -15.09 4.82 10.40
N LEU A 83 -14.83 4.75 9.10
CA LEU A 83 -15.86 4.51 8.09
C LEU A 83 -16.21 3.02 8.11
N ILE A 84 -17.49 2.72 8.32
CA ILE A 84 -18.03 1.36 8.42
C ILE A 84 -18.95 1.13 7.23
N ILE A 85 -18.58 0.18 6.37
CA ILE A 85 -19.37 -0.26 5.22
C ILE A 85 -19.89 -1.66 5.51
N ARG A 86 -21.22 -1.81 5.60
CA ARG A 86 -21.89 -3.10 5.80
C ARG A 86 -22.45 -3.63 4.49
N GLN A 87 -22.21 -4.91 4.24
CA GLN A 87 -22.64 -5.60 3.03
C GLN A 87 -23.09 -7.02 3.31
N ASP A 88 -24.10 -7.47 2.57
CA ASP A 88 -24.56 -8.86 2.60
C ASP A 88 -23.92 -9.62 1.43
N TYR A 89 -23.27 -10.73 1.75
CA TYR A 89 -22.72 -11.67 0.79
C TYR A 89 -23.33 -13.05 1.05
N ASP A 90 -24.16 -13.53 0.13
CA ASP A 90 -24.82 -14.84 0.20
C ASP A 90 -25.60 -15.10 1.52
N GLY A 91 -26.23 -14.06 2.08
CA GLY A 91 -27.00 -14.14 3.33
C GLY A 91 -26.16 -14.00 4.60
N GLU A 92 -24.87 -13.67 4.46
CA GLU A 92 -23.95 -13.38 5.56
C GLU A 92 -23.50 -11.92 5.50
N GLU A 93 -23.65 -11.20 6.62
CA GLU A 93 -23.26 -9.79 6.71
C GLU A 93 -21.76 -9.67 7.02
N TYR A 94 -21.08 -8.81 6.28
CA TYR A 94 -19.69 -8.42 6.48
C TYR A 94 -19.58 -6.91 6.67
N CYS A 95 -18.59 -6.52 7.46
CA CYS A 95 -18.23 -5.14 7.71
C CYS A 95 -16.82 -4.88 7.17
N THR A 96 -16.68 -3.81 6.39
CA THR A 96 -15.38 -3.19 6.09
C THR A 96 -15.23 -1.96 6.97
N TYR A 97 -14.16 -1.90 7.75
CA TYR A 97 -13.77 -0.74 8.54
C TYR A 97 -12.60 -0.04 7.86
N ILE A 98 -12.68 1.27 7.70
CA ILE A 98 -11.61 2.09 7.12
C ILE A 98 -11.33 3.23 8.08
N PHE A 99 -10.09 3.33 8.54
CA PHE A 99 -9.67 4.28 9.57
C PHE A 99 -8.23 4.72 9.33
N GLU A 100 -7.83 5.81 9.95
CA GLU A 100 -6.43 6.25 9.97
C GLU A 100 -5.79 5.83 11.29
N GLU A 101 -4.59 5.26 11.20
CA GLU A 101 -3.75 4.95 12.37
C GLU A 101 -2.29 5.03 11.96
N ASP A 102 -1.49 5.79 12.71
CA ASP A 102 -0.06 6.01 12.48
C ASP A 102 0.28 6.58 11.09
N GLY A 103 -0.52 7.51 10.58
CA GLY A 103 -0.29 8.15 9.28
C GLY A 103 -0.64 7.25 8.09
N MET A 104 -1.40 6.18 8.32
CA MET A 104 -1.81 5.23 7.29
C MET A 104 -3.31 5.03 7.34
N LEU A 105 -3.97 5.13 6.19
CA LEU A 105 -5.31 4.61 6.01
C LEU A 105 -5.26 3.08 5.99
N LYS A 106 -5.92 2.45 6.95
CA LYS A 106 -6.01 1.00 7.12
C LYS A 106 -7.42 0.51 6.80
N GLU A 107 -7.53 -0.73 6.33
CA GLU A 107 -8.78 -1.43 6.05
C GLU A 107 -8.84 -2.75 6.83
N LEU A 108 -9.98 -3.03 7.46
CA LEU A 108 -10.28 -4.30 8.11
C LEU A 108 -11.61 -4.86 7.57
N PHE A 109 -11.57 -6.02 6.92
CA PHE A 109 -12.74 -6.72 6.42
C PHE A 109 -13.02 -7.96 7.26
N VAL A 110 -14.18 -8.01 7.92
CA VAL A 110 -14.57 -9.10 8.82
C VAL A 110 -16.06 -9.40 8.74
N ARG A 111 -16.45 -10.61 9.13
CA ARG A 111 -17.87 -10.96 9.29
C ARG A 111 -18.48 -10.17 10.44
N SER A 112 -19.72 -9.70 10.26
CA SER A 112 -20.46 -8.97 11.28
C SER A 112 -20.57 -9.79 12.59
N GLY A 113 -20.38 -9.13 13.73
CA GLY A 113 -20.35 -9.77 15.06
C GLY A 113 -18.99 -10.34 15.49
N THR A 114 -17.97 -10.30 14.62
CA THR A 114 -16.58 -10.61 15.02
C THR A 114 -16.02 -9.47 15.87
N ALA A 115 -15.28 -9.79 16.94
CA ALA A 115 -14.55 -8.78 17.69
C ALA A 115 -13.50 -8.12 16.78
N VAL A 116 -13.48 -6.80 16.74
CA VAL A 116 -12.59 -6.01 15.88
C VAL A 116 -11.58 -5.26 16.72
N SER A 117 -10.35 -5.19 16.25
CA SER A 117 -9.34 -4.27 16.76
C SER A 117 -8.64 -3.53 15.62
N THR A 118 -8.25 -2.28 15.85
CA THR A 118 -7.51 -1.51 14.84
C THR A 118 -6.16 -2.15 14.51
N ALA A 119 -5.59 -2.91 15.46
CA ALA A 119 -4.34 -3.66 15.27
C ALA A 119 -4.42 -4.73 14.16
N ASP A 120 -5.63 -5.23 13.84
CA ASP A 120 -5.85 -6.20 12.77
C ASP A 120 -6.02 -5.53 11.40
N GLY A 121 -6.03 -4.18 11.35
CA GLY A 121 -6.16 -3.41 10.13
C GLY A 121 -4.97 -3.57 9.19
N LYS A 122 -5.26 -3.78 7.91
CA LYS A 122 -4.24 -3.81 6.86
C LYS A 122 -4.00 -2.40 6.33
N ALA A 123 -2.75 -1.95 6.36
CA ALA A 123 -2.36 -0.69 5.73
C ALA A 123 -2.66 -0.70 4.22
N VAL A 124 -3.26 0.40 3.74
CA VAL A 124 -3.66 0.57 2.33
C VAL A 124 -2.94 1.74 1.69
N ILE A 125 -3.05 2.95 2.26
CA ILE A 125 -2.57 4.20 1.65
C ILE A 125 -2.04 5.13 2.75
N PRO A 126 -0.82 5.67 2.67
CA PRO A 126 -0.36 6.79 3.51
C PRO A 126 -1.32 7.99 3.51
N VAL A 127 -1.45 8.66 4.66
CA VAL A 127 -2.30 9.85 4.77
C VAL A 127 -1.87 10.77 5.90
N GLU A 128 -1.98 12.08 5.68
CA GLU A 128 -1.71 13.09 6.70
C GLU A 128 -2.95 13.93 7.02
N ASP A 129 -3.15 14.28 8.31
CA ASP A 129 -4.28 15.07 8.83
C ASP A 129 -5.65 14.57 8.30
N PHE A 130 -5.83 13.25 8.22
CA PHE A 130 -7.08 12.67 7.73
C PHE A 130 -8.23 12.93 8.69
N LYS A 131 -9.36 13.38 8.14
CA LYS A 131 -10.59 13.60 8.89
C LYS A 131 -11.79 13.12 8.09
N MET A 132 -12.76 12.57 8.79
CA MET A 132 -14.04 12.15 8.26
C MET A 132 -15.16 12.76 9.09
N GLU A 133 -16.18 13.27 8.42
CA GLU A 133 -17.33 13.90 9.07
C GLU A 133 -18.62 13.50 8.36
N ALA A 134 -19.63 13.12 9.14
CA ALA A 134 -20.97 12.89 8.62
C ALA A 134 -21.71 14.23 8.54
N LEU A 135 -22.10 14.62 7.34
CA LEU A 135 -22.91 15.81 7.08
C LEU A 135 -24.40 15.43 7.03
N GLU A 136 -25.26 16.45 6.96
CA GLU A 136 -26.69 16.25 6.77
C GLU A 136 -26.99 15.58 5.42
N ASN A 137 -28.16 14.92 5.33
CA ASN A 137 -28.70 14.33 4.09
C ASN A 137 -27.90 13.14 3.51
N GLY A 138 -27.13 12.42 4.33
CA GLY A 138 -26.39 11.23 3.86
C GLY A 138 -25.14 11.59 3.05
N LEU A 139 -24.60 12.79 3.28
CA LEU A 139 -23.33 13.22 2.73
C LEU A 139 -22.21 12.93 3.73
N LEU A 140 -21.10 12.42 3.25
CA LEU A 140 -19.88 12.22 4.03
C LEU A 140 -18.80 13.15 3.48
N HIS A 141 -18.13 13.88 4.37
CA HIS A 141 -17.02 14.75 4.05
C HIS A 141 -15.72 14.09 4.50
N PHE A 142 -14.74 14.07 3.60
CA PHE A 142 -13.40 13.55 3.87
C PHE A 142 -12.39 14.64 3.54
N SER A 143 -11.38 14.80 4.39
CA SER A 143 -10.28 15.72 4.14
C SER A 143 -8.94 15.12 4.55
N CYS A 144 -7.88 15.53 3.87
CA CYS A 144 -6.50 15.17 4.18
C CYS A 144 -5.55 16.29 3.74
N THR A 145 -4.28 16.18 4.15
CA THR A 145 -3.20 17.06 3.71
C THR A 145 -2.28 16.29 2.76
N SER A 146 -1.97 16.92 1.62
CA SER A 146 -0.96 16.45 0.67
C SER A 146 0.44 16.70 1.18
N GLU A 147 1.40 15.93 0.70
CA GLU A 147 2.84 16.10 1.01
C GLU A 147 3.33 17.55 0.80
N ASP A 148 2.80 18.25 -0.21
CA ASP A 148 3.07 19.68 -0.45
C ASP A 148 2.44 20.64 0.61
N GLY A 149 1.85 20.11 1.67
CA GLY A 149 1.12 20.86 2.71
C GLY A 149 -0.23 21.41 2.27
N ARG A 150 -0.74 21.02 1.09
CA ARG A 150 -2.03 21.46 0.58
C ARG A 150 -3.15 20.63 1.17
N LYS A 151 -4.14 21.29 1.78
CA LYS A 151 -5.39 20.62 2.19
C LYS A 151 -6.23 20.26 0.98
N MET A 152 -6.78 19.05 1.01
CA MET A 152 -7.69 18.51 0.01
C MET A 152 -8.91 17.94 0.71
N ASP A 153 -10.07 18.08 0.07
CA ASP A 153 -11.33 17.59 0.58
C ASP A 153 -12.22 17.05 -0.54
N THR A 154 -13.15 16.17 -0.18
CA THR A 154 -14.22 15.69 -1.05
C THR A 154 -15.49 15.45 -0.24
N VAL A 155 -16.63 15.53 -0.91
CA VAL A 155 -17.94 15.17 -0.35
C VAL A 155 -18.54 14.06 -1.20
N VAL A 156 -18.92 12.96 -0.55
CA VAL A 156 -19.49 11.77 -1.18
C VAL A 156 -20.91 11.58 -0.66
N ALA A 157 -21.87 11.38 -1.57
CA ALA A 157 -23.22 11.01 -1.21
C ALA A 157 -23.32 9.49 -1.06
N VAL A 158 -23.98 9.03 0.00
CA VAL A 158 -24.24 7.61 0.22
C VAL A 158 -25.71 7.33 -0.08
N VAL A 159 -26.02 6.42 -1.01
CA VAL A 159 -27.39 5.98 -1.31
C VAL A 159 -27.75 4.75 -0.45
N GLY A 160 -27.49 4.84 0.86
CA GLY A 160 -27.78 3.76 1.80
C GLY A 160 -29.20 3.85 2.36
N ARG A 161 -29.84 2.71 2.65
CA ARG A 161 -31.11 2.67 3.40
C ARG A 161 -30.93 3.41 4.73
N ARG A 162 -31.65 4.53 4.89
CA ARG A 162 -31.78 5.26 6.16
C ARG A 162 -32.14 4.24 7.26
N GLN A 163 -31.37 4.19 8.35
CA GLN A 163 -31.88 3.61 9.59
C GLN A 163 -33.05 4.50 10.04
N GLU A 164 -34.26 3.93 10.00
CA GLU A 164 -35.43 4.42 10.73
C GLU A 164 -35.29 4.08 12.22
#